data_AF-A0A918V2K3-F1
#
_entry.id   AF-A0A918V2K3-F1
#
_cell.length_a   1.000
_cell.length_b   1.000
_cell.length_c   1.000
_cell.angle_alpha   90.00
_cell.angle_beta   90.00
_cell.angle_gamma   90.00
#
_symmetry.space_group_name_H-M   'P 1'
#
loop_
_entity.id
_entity.type
_entity.pdbx_description
1 polymer ?
#
loop_
_entity_poly.entity_id
_entity_poly.type
_entity_poly.pdbx_seq_one_letter_code
_entity_poly.pdbx_strand_id
1 'polypeptide(L)'
;MARFQMELRGTARAEWEAWAEPVDAVPEFTERIHGRGGDLVRYAGPGGPALLRHRGRGDVRLLALDDDLAVRAEAARGKGDADLPLHLPGPGVYQIQARGSWVIETREPV
;
A
#
# COMPACT_ATOMS: atom_id res chain seq x y z
N MET A 1 -1.65 1.66 24.40
CA MET A 1 -1.90 2.98 23.81
C MET A 1 -0.59 3.75 23.78
N ALA A 2 -0.12 4.16 22.61
CA ALA A 2 1.07 4.98 22.47
C ALA A 2 0.67 6.39 22.05
N ARG A 3 1.27 7.40 22.67
CA ARG A 3 1.00 8.82 22.37
C ARG A 3 2.21 9.40 21.70
N PHE A 4 2.00 10.03 20.54
CA PHE A 4 3.07 10.61 19.74
C PHE A 4 2.88 12.12 19.65
N GLN A 5 3.99 12.86 19.64
CA GLN A 5 4.00 14.26 19.27
C GLN A 5 4.63 14.39 17.90
N MET A 6 3.86 14.84 16.92
CA MET A 6 4.35 15.07 15.56
C MET A 6 4.22 16.56 15.22
N GLU A 7 5.33 17.15 14.80
CA GLU A 7 5.36 18.52 14.30
C GLU A 7 5.30 18.47 12.77
N LEU A 8 4.11 18.70 12.21
CA LEU A 8 3.95 18.92 10.78
C LEU A 8 4.37 20.35 10.48
N ARG A 9 5.36 20.53 9.60
CA ARG A 9 5.85 21.86 9.21
C ARG A 9 4.68 22.73 8.74
N GLY A 10 4.28 23.71 9.55
CA GLY A 10 3.29 24.75 9.19
C GLY A 10 1.89 24.62 9.78
N THR A 11 1.59 23.65 10.65
CA THR A 11 0.33 23.63 11.42
C THR A 11 0.60 23.65 12.93
N ALA A 12 -0.38 24.16 13.69
CA ALA A 12 -0.35 24.14 15.16
C ALA A 12 -0.08 22.72 15.68
N ARG A 13 0.59 22.63 16.83
CA ARG A 13 0.88 21.37 17.52
C ARG A 13 -0.44 20.62 17.75
N ALA A 14 -0.61 19.49 17.07
CA ALA A 14 -1.77 18.62 17.22
C ALA A 14 -1.37 17.39 18.02
N GLU A 15 -2.24 16.97 18.94
CA GLU A 15 -2.08 15.71 19.65
C GLU A 15 -2.66 14.58 18.79
N TRP A 16 -1.89 13.51 18.64
CA TRP A 16 -2.31 12.33 17.88
C TRP A 16 -2.27 11.12 18.78
N GLU A 17 -3.29 10.28 18.63
CA GLU A 17 -3.38 8.96 19.25
C GLU A 17 -3.21 7.90 18.17
N ALA A 18 -2.49 6.83 18.51
CA ALA A 18 -2.37 5.66 17.68
C ALA A 18 -2.51 4.41 18.54
N TRP A 19 -3.14 3.39 17.96
CA TRP A 19 -3.31 2.08 18.54
C TRP A 19 -2.82 1.03 17.55
N ALA A 20 -2.41 -0.12 18.08
CA ALA A 20 -2.10 -1.27 17.25
C ALA A 20 -3.41 -2.00 16.94
N GLU A 21 -3.64 -2.26 15.66
CA GLU A 21 -4.70 -3.15 15.21
C GLU A 21 -4.08 -4.52 14.87
N PRO A 22 -4.84 -5.61 15.04
CA PRO A 22 -4.41 -6.91 14.55
C PRO A 22 -4.32 -6.92 13.01
N VAL A 23 -3.47 -7.79 12.46
CA VAL A 23 -3.20 -7.86 11.01
C VAL A 23 -4.44 -8.26 10.20
N ASP A 24 -5.41 -8.93 10.84
CA ASP A 24 -6.67 -9.32 10.21
C ASP A 24 -7.56 -8.10 9.88
N ALA A 25 -7.40 -6.98 10.59
CA ALA A 25 -8.06 -5.71 10.32
C ALA A 25 -7.55 -4.97 9.07
N VAL A 26 -6.41 -5.41 8.49
CA VAL A 26 -5.89 -4.86 7.24
C VAL A 26 -6.90 -5.11 6.10
N PRO A 27 -7.30 -4.08 5.32
CA PRO A 27 -8.25 -4.24 4.24
C PRO A 27 -7.84 -5.32 3.23
N GLU A 28 -8.74 -6.26 2.99
CA GLU A 28 -8.51 -7.39 2.09
C GLU A 28 -9.12 -7.15 0.70
N PHE A 29 -8.45 -7.63 -0.35
CA PHE A 29 -8.99 -7.64 -1.71
C PHE A 29 -8.56 -8.88 -2.49
N THR A 30 -9.38 -9.25 -3.48
CA THR A 30 -9.07 -10.32 -4.45
C THR A 30 -8.97 -9.80 -5.89
N GLU A 31 -9.71 -8.74 -6.23
CA GLU A 31 -9.74 -8.20 -7.60
C GLU A 31 -9.26 -6.76 -7.68
N ARG A 32 -9.77 -5.90 -6.79
CA ARG A 32 -9.52 -4.46 -6.85
C ARG A 32 -9.52 -3.84 -5.46
N ILE A 33 -8.59 -2.92 -5.23
CA ILE A 33 -8.58 -2.04 -4.07
C ILE A 33 -8.08 -0.65 -4.45
N HIS A 34 -8.48 0.37 -3.70
CA HIS A 34 -8.09 1.74 -3.92
C HIS A 34 -7.83 2.46 -2.59
N GLY A 35 -7.06 3.53 -2.65
CA GLY A 35 -6.76 4.33 -1.48
C GLY A 35 -5.99 5.59 -1.82
N ARG A 36 -5.45 6.24 -0.78
CA ARG A 36 -4.68 7.48 -0.89
C ARG A 36 -3.55 7.49 0.13
N GLY A 37 -2.38 7.98 -0.29
CA GLY A 37 -1.20 8.01 0.57
C GLY A 37 -0.60 6.63 0.76
N GLY A 38 0.19 6.46 1.82
CA GLY A 38 0.71 5.15 2.21
C GLY A 38 -0.33 4.34 2.97
N ASP A 39 -0.34 3.03 2.78
CA ASP A 39 -1.33 2.13 3.37
C ASP A 39 -0.82 0.67 3.43
N LEU A 40 -1.52 -0.20 4.16
CA LEU A 40 -1.37 -1.65 4.14
C LEU A 40 -2.61 -2.29 3.52
N VAL A 41 -2.41 -3.31 2.68
CA VAL A 41 -3.50 -4.11 2.10
C VAL A 41 -3.16 -5.59 2.15
N ARG A 42 -4.17 -6.44 2.24
CA ARG A 42 -4.03 -7.90 2.16
C ARG A 42 -4.60 -8.38 0.84
N TYR A 43 -3.78 -9.04 0.04
CA TYR A 43 -4.24 -9.71 -1.17
C TYR A 43 -4.59 -11.16 -0.82
N ALA A 44 -5.77 -11.63 -1.22
CA ALA A 44 -6.23 -13.00 -0.97
C ALA A 44 -6.30 -13.88 -2.23
N GLY A 45 -6.01 -13.31 -3.40
CA GLY A 45 -6.06 -14.02 -4.68
C GLY A 45 -4.79 -14.82 -4.99
N PRO A 46 -4.83 -15.65 -6.06
CA PRO A 46 -3.68 -16.41 -6.52
C PRO A 46 -2.59 -15.50 -7.09
N GLY A 47 -1.36 -16.01 -7.22
CA GLY A 47 -0.30 -15.27 -7.90
C GLY A 47 -0.65 -14.99 -9.36
N GLY A 48 -0.37 -13.78 -9.85
CA GLY A 48 -0.83 -13.37 -11.17
C GLY A 48 -0.49 -11.93 -11.57
N PRO A 49 -0.72 -11.59 -12.85
CA PRO A 49 -0.51 -10.23 -13.34
C PRO A 49 -1.52 -9.27 -12.71
N ALA A 50 -1.07 -8.04 -12.47
CA ALA A 50 -1.87 -6.95 -11.92
C ALA A 50 -1.39 -5.60 -12.47
N LEU A 51 -2.15 -4.55 -12.19
CA LEU A 51 -1.82 -3.17 -12.51
C LEU A 51 -1.94 -2.30 -11.27
N LEU A 52 -0.91 -1.53 -10.97
CA LEU A 52 -0.96 -0.42 -10.02
C LEU A 52 -1.07 0.88 -10.80
N ARG A 53 -2.20 1.58 -10.66
CA ARG A 53 -2.36 2.96 -11.13
C ARG A 53 -2.12 3.92 -9.99
N HIS A 54 -1.26 4.90 -10.19
CA HIS A 54 -1.03 6.00 -9.28
C HIS A 54 -1.34 7.33 -9.96
N ARG A 55 -2.00 8.22 -9.22
CA ARG A 55 -2.28 9.60 -9.64
C ARG A 55 -1.87 10.55 -8.53
N GLY A 56 -0.88 11.40 -8.80
CA GLY A 56 -0.29 12.26 -7.78
C GLY A 56 1.16 12.66 -8.07
N ARG A 57 1.77 13.38 -7.14
CA ARG A 57 3.17 13.83 -7.26
C ARG A 57 4.08 12.95 -6.41
N GLY A 58 5.32 12.74 -6.86
CA GLY A 58 6.32 11.99 -6.11
C GLY A 58 6.24 10.49 -6.37
N ASP A 59 6.96 9.73 -5.55
CA ASP A 59 7.18 8.31 -5.78
C ASP A 59 5.99 7.46 -5.33
N VAL A 60 5.79 6.34 -6.02
CA VAL A 60 4.90 5.25 -5.62
C VAL A 60 5.66 3.94 -5.58
N ARG A 61 5.46 3.15 -4.52
CA ARG A 61 6.03 1.80 -4.37
C ARG A 61 4.98 0.85 -3.82
N LEU A 62 5.02 -0.38 -4.29
CA LEU A 62 4.31 -1.52 -3.72
C LEU A 62 5.33 -2.53 -3.23
N LEU A 63 5.29 -2.84 -1.94
CA LEU A 63 6.24 -3.75 -1.28
C LEU A 63 5.47 -4.97 -0.79
N ALA A 64 5.92 -6.16 -1.16
CA ALA A 64 5.44 -7.41 -0.56
C ALA A 64 6.14 -7.61 0.78
N LEU A 65 5.36 -7.92 1.81
CA LEU A 65 5.86 -8.16 3.15
C LEU A 65 5.87 -9.67 3.48
N ASP A 66 6.69 -10.06 4.45
CA ASP A 66 6.60 -11.38 5.09
C ASP A 66 5.68 -11.37 6.32
N ASP A 67 5.61 -12.50 7.03
CA ASP A 67 4.73 -12.70 8.19
C ASP A 67 5.11 -11.80 9.39
N ASP A 68 6.36 -11.31 9.43
CA ASP A 68 6.87 -10.36 10.42
C ASP A 68 6.68 -8.89 9.97
N LEU A 69 5.95 -8.68 8.86
CA LEU A 69 5.75 -7.39 8.20
C LEU A 69 7.05 -6.72 7.74
N ALA A 70 8.13 -7.48 7.58
CA ALA A 70 9.37 -7.00 7.00
C ALA A 70 9.27 -7.00 5.46
N VAL A 71 10.00 -6.07 4.82
CA VAL A 71 9.99 -5.97 3.35
C VAL A 71 10.71 -7.17 2.77
N ARG A 72 9.95 -8.03 2.09
CA ARG A 72 10.47 -9.19 1.37
C ARG A 72 10.89 -8.84 -0.06
N ALA A 73 10.06 -8.07 -0.77
CA ALA A 73 10.32 -7.70 -2.16
C ALA A 73 9.62 -6.38 -2.54
N GLU A 74 10.16 -5.70 -3.56
CA GLU A 74 9.47 -4.58 -4.21
C GLU A 74 8.74 -5.10 -5.44
N ALA A 75 7.41 -5.09 -5.40
CA ALA A 75 6.55 -5.58 -6.48
C ALA A 75 6.39 -4.54 -7.61
N ALA A 76 6.43 -3.25 -7.28
CA ALA A 76 6.36 -2.17 -8.26
C ALA A 76 6.98 -0.87 -7.73
N ARG A 77 7.49 -0.04 -8.65
CA ARG A 77 7.95 1.33 -8.40
C ARG A 77 7.61 2.25 -9.57
N GLY A 78 7.19 3.46 -9.26
CA GLY A 78 7.01 4.53 -10.23
C GLY A 78 7.07 5.91 -9.60
N LYS A 79 6.76 6.94 -10.39
CA LYS A 79 6.79 8.34 -9.97
C LYS A 79 5.78 9.16 -10.76
N GLY A 80 5.17 10.14 -10.11
CA GLY A 80 4.14 10.97 -10.73
C GLY A 80 2.90 10.16 -11.10
N ASP A 81 2.19 10.57 -12.13
CA ASP A 81 1.11 9.76 -12.69
C ASP A 81 1.72 8.57 -13.45
N ALA A 82 1.34 7.35 -13.05
CA ALA A 82 1.91 6.13 -13.61
C ALA A 82 0.89 4.99 -13.60
N ASP A 83 0.97 4.14 -14.63
CA ASP A 83 0.30 2.85 -14.71
C ASP A 83 1.40 1.78 -14.77
N LEU A 84 1.50 0.97 -13.72
CA LEU A 84 2.62 0.07 -13.47
C LEU A 84 2.15 -1.38 -13.53
N PRO A 85 2.43 -2.11 -14.63
CA PRO A 85 2.24 -3.55 -14.66
C PRO A 85 3.11 -4.20 -13.58
N LEU A 86 2.55 -5.17 -12.87
CA LEU A 86 3.25 -5.89 -11.81
C LEU A 86 2.76 -7.34 -11.75
N HIS A 87 3.48 -8.17 -11.01
CA HIS A 87 3.06 -9.52 -10.69
C HIS A 87 2.90 -9.64 -9.17
N LEU A 88 1.73 -10.04 -8.72
CA LEU A 88 1.49 -10.37 -7.31
C LEU A 88 1.96 -11.82 -7.08
N PRO A 89 2.88 -12.09 -6.15
CA PRO A 89 3.34 -13.46 -5.87
C PRO A 89 2.25 -14.43 -5.37
N GLY A 90 1.12 -13.90 -4.89
CA GLY A 90 0.02 -14.64 -4.29
C GLY A 90 -0.45 -13.99 -2.99
N PRO A 91 -1.21 -14.73 -2.16
CA PRO A 91 -1.77 -14.18 -0.93
C PRO A 91 -0.70 -13.61 -0.01
N GLY A 92 -0.98 -12.47 0.62
CA GLY A 92 -0.05 -11.83 1.54
C GLY A 92 -0.34 -10.36 1.80
N VAL A 93 0.47 -9.76 2.66
CA VAL A 93 0.37 -8.34 3.03
C VAL A 93 1.29 -7.50 2.15
N TYR A 94 0.80 -6.36 1.70
CA TYR A 94 1.53 -5.42 0.88
C TYR A 94 1.48 -4.02 1.48
N GLN A 95 2.63 -3.34 1.47
CA GLN A 95 2.70 -1.92 1.81
C GLN A 95 2.69 -1.07 0.54
N ILE A 96 1.77 -0.11 0.51
CA ILE A 96 1.77 0.98 -0.45
C ILE A 96 2.53 2.15 0.18
N GLN A 97 3.51 2.68 -0.54
CA GLN A 97 4.14 3.96 -0.22
C GLN A 97 3.81 4.92 -1.36
N ALA A 98 2.96 5.92 -1.12
CA ALA A 98 2.54 6.83 -2.18
C ALA A 98 2.27 8.24 -1.67
N ARG A 99 2.30 9.20 -2.59
CA ARG A 99 1.89 10.61 -2.39
C ARG A 99 0.84 11.01 -3.43
N GLY A 100 -0.30 10.34 -3.37
CA GLY A 100 -1.37 10.47 -4.34
C GLY A 100 -2.49 9.46 -4.07
N SER A 101 -3.43 9.35 -4.99
CA SER A 101 -4.38 8.24 -5.01
C SER A 101 -3.78 7.07 -5.78
N TRP A 102 -4.23 5.88 -5.43
CA TRP A 102 -3.80 4.67 -6.08
C TRP A 102 -4.95 3.66 -6.22
N VAL A 103 -4.81 2.78 -7.19
CA VAL A 103 -5.68 1.64 -7.44
C VAL A 103 -4.80 0.44 -7.78
N ILE A 104 -5.04 -0.69 -7.14
CA ILE A 104 -4.50 -1.99 -7.54
C ILE A 104 -5.64 -2.80 -8.13
N GLU A 105 -5.42 -3.41 -9.28
CA GLU A 105 -6.38 -4.33 -9.91
C GLU A 105 -5.65 -5.55 -10.50
N THR A 106 -6.20 -6.74 -10.29
CA THR A 106 -5.72 -7.96 -10.93
C THR A 106 -6.06 -7.95 -12.42
N ARG A 107 -5.29 -8.70 -13.21
CA ARG A 107 -5.47 -8.84 -14.65
C ARG A 107 -5.57 -10.33 -14.99
N GLU A 108 -6.30 -10.63 -16.06
CA GLU A 108 -6.27 -11.97 -16.65
C GLU A 108 -4.88 -12.23 -17.28
N PRO A 109 -4.37 -13.47 -17.21
CA PRO A 109 -3.21 -13.87 -18.01
C PRO A 109 -3.56 -13.73 -19.50
N VAL A 110 -2.69 -13.05 -20.26
CA VAL A 110 -2.78 -12.98 -21.74
C VAL A 110 -2.23 -14.26 -22.35
#